data_AF-A0A4R3PRC2-F1
#
_entry.id   AF-A0A4R3PRC2-F1
#
_cell.length_a   1.000
_cell.length_b   1.000
_cell.length_c   1.000
_cell.angle_alpha   90.00
_cell.angle_beta   90.00
_cell.angle_gamma   90.00
#
_symmetry.space_group_name_H-M   'P 1'
#
loop_
_entity.id
_entity.type
_entity.pdbx_description
1 polymer ?
#
loop_
_entity_poly.entity_id
_entity_poly.type
_entity_poly.pdbx_seq_one_letter_code
_entity_poly.pdbx_strand_id
1 'polypeptide(L)'
;MNATDYLNRSALYRKLVYGPYREFAGIYAAKMSNEGLGRHCTWRSLSLFRDLMDWHVGNGHAPQDLSEVHVDRFLEHRFKHWKPDSGDRSALRRLLLALREKGLIPAALPILLRAVLRG
;
A
#
# COMPACT_ATOMS: atom_id res chain seq x y z
N MET A 1 -7.78 -4.30 20.31
CA MET A 1 -8.38 -4.73 19.03
C MET A 1 -7.25 -4.89 18.01
N ASN A 2 -7.05 -6.11 17.53
CA ASN A 2 -6.03 -6.45 16.53
C ASN A 2 -6.55 -6.18 15.11
N ALA A 3 -5.70 -6.41 14.10
CA ALA A 3 -6.03 -6.24 12.69
C ALA A 3 -7.25 -7.07 12.27
N THR A 4 -7.30 -8.35 12.64
CA THR A 4 -8.39 -9.27 12.29
C THR A 4 -9.75 -8.77 12.79
N ASP A 5 -9.85 -8.42 14.07
CA ASP A 5 -11.06 -7.87 14.67
C ASP A 5 -11.53 -6.59 13.96
N TYR A 6 -10.56 -5.72 13.65
CA TYR A 6 -10.82 -4.47 12.97
C TYR A 6 -11.33 -4.70 11.55
N LEU A 7 -10.66 -5.56 10.77
CA LEU A 7 -11.00 -5.85 9.38
C LEU A 7 -12.43 -6.39 9.26
N ASN A 8 -12.82 -7.34 10.13
CA ASN A 8 -14.18 -7.91 10.14
C ASN A 8 -15.29 -6.85 10.33
N ARG A 9 -14.99 -5.78 11.06
CA ARG A 9 -15.95 -4.70 11.37
C ARG A 9 -15.81 -3.46 10.50
N SER A 10 -14.74 -3.36 9.72
CA SER A 10 -14.35 -2.14 9.03
C SER A 10 -15.14 -1.94 7.74
N ALA A 11 -15.97 -0.88 7.72
CA ALA A 11 -16.63 -0.43 6.49
C ALA A 11 -15.61 0.01 5.42
N LEU A 12 -14.47 0.57 5.82
CA LEU A 12 -13.37 0.91 4.92
C LEU A 12 -12.85 -0.35 4.23
N TYR A 13 -12.54 -1.40 5.00
CA TYR A 13 -12.04 -2.65 4.45
C TYR A 13 -13.07 -3.28 3.50
N ARG A 14 -14.34 -3.35 3.89
CA ARG A 14 -15.42 -3.86 3.02
C ARG A 14 -15.47 -3.14 1.68
N LYS A 15 -15.42 -1.80 1.68
CA LYS A 15 -15.40 -1.02 0.43
C LYS A 15 -14.21 -1.39 -0.46
N LEU A 16 -13.04 -1.65 0.12
CA LEU A 16 -11.84 -2.00 -0.64
C LEU A 16 -11.92 -3.41 -1.23
N VAL A 17 -12.40 -4.41 -0.48
CA VAL A 17 -12.52 -5.80 -0.98
C VAL A 17 -13.68 -6.03 -1.94
N TYR A 18 -14.64 -5.12 -2.01
CA TYR A 18 -15.68 -5.10 -3.05
C TYR A 18 -15.40 -4.06 -4.15
N GLY A 19 -14.26 -3.36 -4.09
CA GLY A 19 -13.88 -2.30 -5.01
C GLY A 19 -12.99 -2.77 -6.17
N PRO A 20 -12.49 -1.82 -6.99
CA PRO A 20 -11.65 -2.11 -8.17
C PRO A 20 -10.32 -2.78 -7.80
N TYR A 21 -9.83 -2.57 -6.57
CA TYR A 21 -8.54 -3.08 -6.09
C TYR A 21 -8.71 -4.25 -5.11
N ARG A 22 -9.80 -5.03 -5.23
CA ARG A 22 -10.18 -6.05 -4.25
C ARG A 22 -9.08 -7.06 -3.92
N GLU A 23 -8.33 -7.49 -4.92
CA GLU A 23 -7.29 -8.50 -4.75
C GLU A 23 -6.09 -7.94 -3.97
N PHE A 24 -5.65 -6.73 -4.34
CA PHE A 24 -4.61 -5.99 -3.62
C PHE A 24 -5.01 -5.73 -2.16
N ALA A 25 -6.27 -5.31 -1.95
CA ALA A 25 -6.80 -5.05 -0.63
C ALA A 25 -6.84 -6.32 0.25
N GLY A 26 -7.26 -7.44 -0.32
CA GLY A 26 -7.30 -8.74 0.36
C GLY A 26 -5.91 -9.19 0.80
N ILE A 27 -4.93 -9.16 -0.10
CA ILE A 27 -3.54 -9.55 0.18
C ILE A 27 -2.93 -8.66 1.26
N TYR A 28 -3.14 -7.35 1.17
CA TYR A 28 -2.56 -6.44 2.15
C TYR A 28 -3.19 -6.61 3.54
N ALA A 29 -4.50 -6.80 3.61
CA ALA A 29 -5.20 -7.08 4.86
C ALA A 29 -4.76 -8.40 5.51
N ALA A 30 -4.53 -9.44 4.71
CA ALA A 30 -3.97 -10.71 5.19
C ALA A 30 -2.56 -10.50 5.78
N LYS A 31 -1.70 -9.73 5.11
CA LYS A 31 -0.35 -9.40 5.63
C LYS A 31 -0.42 -8.70 6.98
N MET A 32 -1.28 -7.68 7.12
CA MET A 32 -1.44 -6.95 8.37
C MET A 32 -2.00 -7.81 9.51
N SER A 33 -2.89 -8.76 9.19
CA SER A 33 -3.43 -9.72 10.16
C SER A 33 -2.35 -10.68 10.64
N ASN A 34 -1.55 -11.22 9.71
CA ASN A 34 -0.48 -12.16 10.03
C ASN A 34 0.65 -11.51 10.85
N GLU A 35 0.95 -10.24 10.61
CA GLU A 35 1.91 -9.46 11.41
C GLU A 35 1.33 -8.95 12.75
N GLY A 36 0.05 -9.21 13.04
CA GLY A 36 -0.56 -8.84 14.31
C GLY A 36 -0.71 -7.33 14.54
N LEU A 37 -0.87 -6.53 13.46
CA LEU A 37 -0.95 -5.08 13.58
C LEU A 37 -2.12 -4.65 14.49
N GLY A 38 -1.92 -3.56 15.21
CA GLY A 38 -2.99 -2.92 15.97
C GLY A 38 -4.03 -2.26 15.08
N ARG A 39 -5.24 -2.02 15.63
CA ARG A 39 -6.36 -1.34 14.96
C ARG A 39 -5.95 -0.03 14.26
N HIS A 40 -5.26 0.88 14.97
CA HIS A 40 -4.90 2.18 14.44
C HIS A 40 -3.96 2.05 13.23
N CYS A 41 -2.92 1.23 13.36
CA CYS A 41 -1.98 0.94 12.27
C CYS A 41 -2.68 0.32 11.06
N THR A 42 -3.66 -0.56 11.28
CA THR A 42 -4.43 -1.22 10.22
C THR A 42 -5.33 -0.22 9.48
N TRP A 43 -6.08 0.62 10.21
CA TRP A 43 -6.90 1.66 9.61
C TRP A 43 -6.06 2.66 8.80
N ARG A 44 -4.95 3.13 9.37
CA ARG A 44 -4.04 4.06 8.69
C ARG A 44 -3.47 3.44 7.42
N SER A 45 -3.03 2.19 7.50
CA SER A 45 -2.50 1.43 6.37
C SER A 45 -3.51 1.27 5.23
N LEU A 46 -4.77 0.91 5.54
CA LEU A 46 -5.83 0.80 4.52
C LEU A 46 -6.19 2.15 3.90
N SER A 47 -6.20 3.21 4.70
CA SER A 47 -6.49 4.56 4.21
C SER A 47 -5.40 5.03 3.26
N LEU A 48 -4.13 4.80 3.62
CA LEU A 48 -2.97 5.12 2.79
C LEU A 48 -2.94 4.28 1.51
N PHE A 49 -3.30 2.99 1.58
CA PHE A 49 -3.44 2.12 0.42
C PHE A 49 -4.49 2.66 -0.57
N ARG A 50 -5.68 3.03 -0.08
CA ARG A 50 -6.73 3.61 -0.93
C ARG A 50 -6.21 4.87 -1.64
N ASP A 51 -5.67 5.81 -0.87
CA ASP A 51 -5.18 7.08 -1.42
C ASP A 51 -4.04 6.86 -2.43
N LEU A 52 -3.16 5.88 -2.20
CA LEU A 52 -2.10 5.48 -3.13
C LEU A 52 -2.68 4.93 -4.43
N MET A 53 -3.63 3.99 -4.36
CA MET A 53 -4.19 3.37 -5.56
C MET A 53 -4.99 4.36 -6.40
N ASP A 54 -5.78 5.22 -5.76
CA ASP A 54 -6.54 6.27 -6.45
C ASP A 54 -5.60 7.26 -7.14
N TRP A 55 -4.50 7.66 -6.49
CA TRP A 55 -3.49 8.51 -7.11
C TRP A 55 -2.75 7.78 -8.24
N HIS A 56 -2.30 6.55 -8.02
CA HIS A 56 -1.50 5.78 -8.99
C HIS A 56 -2.28 5.53 -10.29
N VAL A 57 -3.52 5.03 -10.17
CA VAL A 57 -4.40 4.78 -11.32
C VAL A 57 -4.89 6.10 -11.94
N GLY A 58 -5.15 7.12 -11.11
CA GLY A 58 -5.52 8.45 -11.59
C GLY A 58 -4.43 9.12 -12.44
N ASN A 59 -3.16 8.74 -12.26
CA ASN A 59 -2.04 9.16 -13.10
C ASN A 59 -1.84 8.27 -14.36
N GLY A 60 -2.78 7.36 -14.65
CA GLY A 60 -2.79 6.53 -15.85
C GLY A 60 -1.94 5.26 -15.77
N HIS A 61 -1.42 4.91 -14.59
CA HIS A 61 -0.67 3.67 -14.39
C HIS A 61 -1.59 2.47 -14.12
N ALA A 62 -1.22 1.29 -14.60
CA ALA A 62 -1.95 0.08 -14.24
C ALA A 62 -1.70 -0.27 -12.77
N PRO A 63 -2.67 -0.86 -12.04
CA PRO A 63 -2.47 -1.30 -10.65
C PRO A 63 -1.23 -2.18 -10.44
N GLN A 64 -0.89 -3.02 -11.43
CA GLN A 64 0.23 -3.96 -11.40
C GLN A 64 1.59 -3.29 -11.59
N ASP A 65 1.63 -2.06 -12.11
CA ASP A 65 2.88 -1.30 -12.28
C ASP A 65 3.41 -0.75 -10.96
N LEU A 66 2.67 -0.94 -9.86
CA LEU A 66 3.05 -0.41 -8.56
C LEU A 66 4.46 -0.86 -8.17
N SER A 67 5.29 0.12 -7.83
CA SER A 67 6.69 -0.08 -7.48
C SER A 67 7.08 0.93 -6.41
N GLU A 68 8.29 0.79 -5.88
CA GLU A 68 8.81 1.77 -4.94
C GLU A 68 8.94 3.17 -5.56
N VAL A 69 9.19 3.29 -6.87
CA VAL A 69 9.28 4.60 -7.54
C VAL A 69 7.92 5.30 -7.48
N HIS A 70 6.84 4.55 -7.74
CA HIS A 70 5.47 5.07 -7.64
C HIS A 70 5.11 5.43 -6.19
N VAL A 71 5.53 4.61 -5.22
CA VAL A 71 5.35 4.91 -3.79
C VAL A 71 6.10 6.17 -3.36
N ASP A 72 7.37 6.33 -3.77
CA ASP A 72 8.16 7.52 -3.43
C ASP A 72 7.52 8.79 -4.02
N ARG A 73 7.12 8.77 -5.30
CA ARG A 73 6.43 9.90 -5.96
C ARG A 73 5.09 10.23 -5.30
N PHE A 74 4.32 9.20 -4.93
CA PHE A 74 3.07 9.38 -4.19
C PHE A 74 3.30 10.07 -2.84
N LEU A 75 4.30 9.62 -2.08
CA LEU A 75 4.63 10.20 -0.78
C LEU A 75 5.12 11.65 -0.93
N GLU A 76 5.95 11.95 -1.93
CA GLU A 76 6.35 13.33 -2.24
C GLU A 76 5.13 14.21 -2.56
N HIS A 77 4.22 13.74 -3.40
CA HIS A 77 2.98 14.45 -3.72
C HIS A 77 2.10 14.66 -2.48
N ARG A 78 1.93 13.62 -1.65
CA ARG A 78 1.14 13.69 -0.42
C ARG A 78 1.74 14.66 0.58
N PHE A 79 3.06 14.63 0.76
CA PHE A 79 3.77 15.43 1.76
C PHE A 79 3.86 16.91 1.42
N LYS A 80 3.60 17.30 0.17
CA LYS A 80 3.37 18.72 -0.18
C LYS A 80 2.13 19.31 0.50
N HIS A 81 1.15 18.47 0.81
CA HIS A 81 -0.15 18.90 1.32
C HIS A 81 -0.41 18.46 2.77
N TRP A 82 0.33 17.46 3.27
CA TRP A 82 0.12 16.84 4.57
C TRP A 82 1.43 16.57 5.28
N LYS A 83 1.46 16.64 6.61
CA LYS A 83 2.66 16.31 7.39
C LYS A 83 3.03 14.82 7.20
N PRO A 84 4.30 14.49 6.96
CA PRO A 84 4.76 13.11 6.91
C PRO A 84 4.51 12.39 8.24
N ASP A 85 3.91 11.19 8.17
CA ASP A 85 3.87 10.26 9.30
C ASP A 85 5.01 9.24 9.15
N SER A 86 5.73 8.98 10.24
CA SER A 86 6.87 8.05 10.24
C SER A 86 6.47 6.61 9.86
N GLY A 87 5.20 6.25 10.04
CA GLY A 87 4.64 4.96 9.69
C GLY A 87 4.27 4.79 8.21
N ASP A 88 4.14 5.87 7.43
CA ASP A 88 3.61 5.80 6.07
C ASP A 88 4.56 5.01 5.13
N ARG A 89 5.86 5.27 5.21
CA ARG A 89 6.88 4.52 4.43
C ARG A 89 6.87 3.04 4.76
N SER A 90 6.82 2.70 6.05
CA SER A 90 6.80 1.30 6.52
C SER A 90 5.52 0.57 6.12
N ALA A 91 4.37 1.26 6.15
CA ALA A 91 3.11 0.72 5.66
C ALA A 91 3.18 0.39 4.15
N LEU A 92 3.65 1.33 3.32
CA LEU A 92 3.73 1.10 1.87
C LEU A 92 4.80 0.07 1.50
N ARG A 93 5.90 -0.01 2.25
CA ARG A 93 6.89 -1.09 2.06
C ARG A 93 6.28 -2.47 2.35
N ARG A 94 5.48 -2.60 3.42
CA ARG A 94 4.75 -3.84 3.74
C ARG A 94 3.77 -4.22 2.63
N LEU A 95 3.06 -3.24 2.07
CA LEU A 95 2.17 -3.45 0.93
C LEU A 95 2.93 -4.06 -0.26
N LEU A 96 4.01 -3.41 -0.71
CA LEU A 96 4.79 -3.89 -1.86
C LEU A 96 5.33 -5.31 -1.63
N LEU A 97 5.80 -5.60 -0.42
CA LEU A 97 6.29 -6.92 -0.05
C LEU A 97 5.17 -7.98 -0.15
N ALA A 98 3.99 -7.69 0.40
CA ALA A 98 2.83 -8.59 0.32
C ALA A 98 2.38 -8.86 -1.12
N LEU A 99 2.35 -7.82 -1.96
CA LEU A 99 1.95 -7.95 -3.37
C LEU A 99 2.96 -8.78 -4.17
N ARG A 100 4.27 -8.64 -3.91
CA ARG A 100 5.32 -9.44 -4.54
C ARG A 100 5.31 -10.89 -4.11
N GLU A 101 5.10 -11.15 -2.82
CA GLU A 101 4.92 -12.51 -2.29
C GLU A 101 3.78 -13.26 -3.00
N LYS A 102 2.83 -12.53 -3.58
CA LYS A 102 1.70 -13.07 -4.36
C LYS A 102 1.82 -12.89 -5.86
N GLY A 103 2.93 -12.32 -6.36
CA GLY A 103 3.17 -12.14 -7.79
C GLY A 103 2.28 -11.09 -8.48
N LEU A 104 1.60 -10.22 -7.73
CA LEU A 104 0.72 -9.20 -8.33
C LEU A 104 1.45 -7.99 -8.89
N ILE A 105 2.66 -7.75 -8.42
CA ILE A 105 3.55 -6.70 -8.93
C ILE A 105 4.92 -7.33 -9.21
N PRO A 106 5.71 -6.75 -10.13
CA PRO A 106 7.05 -7.24 -10.42
C PRO A 106 7.96 -7.29 -9.19
N ALA A 107 8.90 -8.23 -9.21
CA ALA A 107 9.96 -8.31 -8.21
C ALA A 107 10.73 -6.99 -8.11
N ALA A 108 11.32 -6.74 -6.94
CA ALA A 108 12.11 -5.53 -6.73
C ALA A 108 13.26 -5.49 -7.71
N LEU A 109 13.43 -4.36 -8.40
CA LEU A 109 14.70 -4.12 -9.08
C LEU A 109 15.82 -4.08 -8.03
N PRO A 110 16.98 -4.70 -8.30
CA PRO A 110 18.15 -4.58 -7.45
C PRO A 110 18.49 -3.11 -7.19
N ILE A 111 18.95 -2.79 -5.97
CA ILE A 111 19.24 -1.41 -5.53
C ILE A 111 20.18 -0.68 -6.51
N LEU A 112 21.15 -1.41 -7.09
CA LEU A 112 22.07 -0.89 -8.11
C LEU A 112 21.35 -0.37 -9.36
N LEU A 113 20.31 -1.07 -9.83
CA LEU A 113 19.55 -0.64 -11.01
C LEU A 113 18.65 0.58 -10.70
N ARG A 114 18.23 0.73 -9.45
CA ARG A 114 17.36 1.83 -9.01
C ARG A 114 18.09 3.17 -8.88
N ALA A 115 19.39 3.15 -8.61
CA ALA A 115 20.22 4.36 -8.57
C ALA A 115 20.41 4.96 -9.98
N VAL A 116 20.51 4.12 -11.01
CA VAL A 116 20.68 4.53 -12.41
C VAL A 116 19.41 5.18 -12.97
N LEU A 117 18.23 4.71 -12.58
CA LEU A 117 16.94 5.26 -13.02
C LEU A 117 16.50 6.53 -12.26
N ARG A 118 17.30 6.97 -11.29
CA ARG A 118 17.09 8.23 -10.54
C ARG A 118 17.97 9.38 -11.06
N GLY A 119 18.80 9.14 -12.08
CA GLY A 119 19.62 10.15 -12.76
C GLY A 119 18.88 10.87 -13.88
#